data_AF-A7SRA3-F1
#
_entry.id   AF-A7SRA3-F1
#
_cell.length_a   1.000
_cell.length_b   1.000
_cell.length_c   1.000
_cell.angle_alpha   90.00
_cell.angle_beta   90.00
_cell.angle_gamma   90.00
#
_symmetry.space_group_name_H-M   'P 1'
#
loop_
_entity.id
_entity.type
_entity.pdbx_description
1 polymer ?
#
loop_
_entity_poly.entity_id
_entity_poly.type
_entity_poly.pdbx_seq_one_letter_code
_entity_poly.pdbx_strand_id
1 'polypeptide(L)'
;MPITDSSSNSPCATKVCTSPPHSVCKPVGGVPKCVCPSSCPSFRAVKCGSDGVLYDNQCKMEQAACVKNMTITETPRKSCTG
;
A
#
# COMPACT_ATOMS: atom_id res chain seq x y z
N MET A 1 3.68 20.94 -2.57
CA MET A 1 2.28 20.54 -2.39
C MET A 1 2.24 19.20 -1.65
N PRO A 2 1.87 19.15 -0.36
CA PRO A 2 1.45 17.92 0.29
C PRO A 2 -0.08 17.92 0.41
N ILE A 3 -0.73 16.86 -0.07
CA ILE A 3 -2.14 16.59 0.16
C ILE A 3 -2.34 16.22 1.64
N THR A 4 -2.42 17.23 2.49
CA THR A 4 -3.01 17.05 3.82
C THR A 4 -4.50 16.83 3.61
N ASP A 5 -4.93 15.57 3.48
CA ASP A 5 -6.28 15.17 3.93
C ASP A 5 -6.34 15.23 5.46
N SER A 6 -5.92 16.37 6.01
CA SER A 6 -5.99 16.73 7.41
C SER A 6 -7.29 17.49 7.61
N SER A 7 -8.39 16.89 7.18
CA SER A 7 -9.70 17.33 7.65
C SER A 7 -9.67 17.15 9.16
N SER A 8 -9.55 18.25 9.90
CA SER A 8 -9.32 18.30 11.36
C SER A 8 -10.47 17.74 12.22
N ASN A 9 -11.41 17.01 11.60
CA ASN A 9 -12.48 16.23 12.22
C ASN A 9 -12.60 14.81 11.62
N SER A 10 -11.65 14.40 10.78
CA SER A 10 -11.60 13.04 10.28
C SER A 10 -11.16 12.12 11.41
N PRO A 11 -11.83 10.97 11.61
CA PRO A 11 -11.41 10.01 12.63
C PRO A 11 -10.00 9.44 12.37
N CYS A 12 -9.46 9.66 11.16
CA CYS A 12 -8.10 9.33 10.76
C CYS A 12 -7.03 10.36 11.17
N ALA A 13 -7.41 11.47 11.81
CA ALA A 13 -6.47 12.52 12.23
C ALA A 13 -5.45 12.03 13.28
N THR A 14 -5.85 11.11 14.15
CA THR A 14 -5.00 10.55 15.22
C THR A 14 -4.71 9.05 15.03
N LYS A 15 -5.27 8.40 14.01
CA LYS A 15 -5.09 6.98 13.75
C LYS A 15 -3.96 6.76 12.74
N VAL A 16 -2.85 6.26 13.26
CA VAL A 16 -1.69 5.84 12.47
C VAL A 16 -1.84 4.36 12.12
N CYS A 17 -1.86 4.06 10.83
CA CYS A 17 -1.92 2.70 10.31
C CYS A 17 -0.49 2.19 10.06
N THR A 18 0.13 1.62 11.10
CA THR A 18 1.51 1.11 11.02
C THR A 18 1.59 -0.35 10.56
N SER A 19 0.52 -1.11 10.76
CA SER A 19 0.38 -2.50 10.30
C SER A 19 -1.08 -2.72 9.87
N PRO A 20 -1.34 -3.26 8.66
CA PRO A 20 -0.38 -3.71 7.64
C PRO A 20 0.41 -2.59 6.93
N PRO A 21 1.61 -2.89 6.36
CA PRO A 21 2.43 -1.89 5.67
C PRO A 21 1.68 -1.32 4.47
N HIS A 22 1.90 -0.04 4.14
CA HIS A 22 1.21 0.69 3.06
C HIS A 22 -0.31 0.82 3.22
N SER A 23 -0.85 0.57 4.42
CA SER A 23 -2.27 0.83 4.69
C SER A 23 -2.55 2.32 4.84
N VAL A 24 -3.72 2.73 4.36
CA VAL A 24 -4.19 4.12 4.41
C VAL A 24 -5.38 4.18 5.36
N CYS A 25 -5.41 5.16 6.25
CA CYS A 25 -6.60 5.37 7.07
C CYS A 25 -7.71 5.98 6.21
N LYS A 26 -8.88 5.32 6.18
CA LYS A 26 -10.09 5.86 5.57
C LYS A 26 -11.27 5.84 6.56
N PRO A 27 -12.07 6.90 6.63
CA PRO A 27 -13.30 6.93 7.43
C PRO A 27 -14.37 6.07 6.76
N VAL A 28 -14.66 4.89 7.31
CA VAL A 28 -15.72 3.99 6.84
C VAL A 28 -16.90 4.10 7.80
N GLY A 29 -17.95 4.81 7.40
CA GLY A 29 -19.13 5.04 8.23
C GLY A 29 -18.83 5.87 9.49
N GLY A 30 -17.92 6.84 9.40
CA GLY A 30 -17.50 7.68 10.53
C GLY A 30 -16.46 7.05 11.46
N VAL A 31 -16.02 5.81 11.19
CA VAL A 31 -15.00 5.10 11.98
C VAL A 31 -13.69 5.06 11.22
N PRO A 32 -12.53 5.33 11.86
CA PRO A 32 -11.25 5.26 11.19
C PRO A 32 -10.86 3.80 10.99
N LYS A 33 -10.70 3.38 9.74
CA LYS A 33 -10.22 2.04 9.40
C LYS A 33 -8.97 2.12 8.55
N CYS A 34 -7.98 1.32 8.91
CA CYS A 34 -6.81 1.08 8.08
C CYS A 34 -7.21 0.15 6.95
N VAL A 35 -7.18 0.64 5.72
CA VAL A 35 -7.55 -0.12 4.54
C VAL A 35 -6.38 -0.17 3.57
N CYS A 36 -6.20 -1.32 2.94
CA CYS A 36 -5.19 -1.48 1.91
C CYS A 36 -5.60 -0.73 0.63
N PRO A 37 -4.63 -0.19 -0.13
CA PRO A 37 -4.91 0.39 -1.43
C PRO A 37 -5.52 -0.68 -2.34
N SER A 38 -6.78 -0.51 -2.72
CA SER A 38 -7.50 -1.39 -3.65
C SER A 38 -7.41 -0.91 -5.10
N SER A 39 -7.31 0.40 -5.29
CA SER A 39 -7.17 1.06 -6.58
C SER A 39 -5.71 1.31 -6.90
N CYS A 40 -5.19 0.64 -7.93
CA CYS A 40 -3.87 0.91 -8.48
C CYS A 40 -3.99 1.38 -9.92
N PRO A 41 -3.17 2.35 -10.35
CA PRO A 41 -3.10 2.71 -11.75
C PRO A 41 -2.67 1.52 -12.61
N SER A 42 -3.15 1.50 -13.85
CA SER A 42 -2.92 0.40 -14.81
C SER A 42 -1.56 0.47 -15.51
N PHE A 43 -0.67 1.38 -15.10
CA PHE A 43 0.67 1.44 -15.67
C PHE A 43 1.43 0.14 -15.39
N ARG A 44 2.16 -0.35 -16.39
CA ARG A 44 3.06 -1.49 -16.26
C ARG A 44 4.48 -0.99 -16.02
N ALA A 45 4.94 -1.13 -14.79
CA ALA A 45 6.34 -0.98 -14.43
C ALA A 45 6.71 -2.18 -13.55
N VAL A 46 7.04 -3.29 -14.20
CA VAL A 46 7.25 -4.57 -13.53
C VAL A 46 8.31 -4.43 -12.43
N LYS A 47 7.91 -4.70 -11.19
CA LYS A 47 8.76 -4.72 -9.99
C LYS A 47 8.96 -6.14 -9.53
N CYS A 48 10.14 -6.47 -9.04
CA CYS A 48 10.40 -7.75 -8.39
C CYS A 48 10.29 -7.54 -6.89
N GLY A 49 9.37 -8.25 -6.24
CA GLY A 49 9.22 -8.22 -4.79
C GLY A 49 10.28 -9.08 -4.12
N SER A 50 10.60 -8.76 -2.88
CA SER A 50 11.47 -9.57 -2.02
C SER A 50 10.91 -10.97 -1.74
N ASP A 51 9.64 -11.20 -2.06
CA ASP A 51 8.96 -12.49 -2.05
C ASP A 51 9.21 -13.31 -3.32
N GLY A 52 10.04 -12.82 -4.26
CA GLY A 52 10.33 -13.47 -5.54
C GLY A 52 9.22 -13.36 -6.57
N VAL A 53 8.20 -12.52 -6.32
CA VAL A 53 7.05 -12.33 -7.21
C VAL A 53 7.24 -11.09 -8.08
N LEU A 54 6.93 -11.20 -9.37
CA LEU A 54 6.86 -10.05 -10.26
C LEU A 54 5.50 -9.37 -10.14
N TYR A 55 5.51 -8.11 -9.74
CA TYR A 55 4.34 -7.24 -9.65
C TYR A 55 4.27 -6.31 -10.85
N ASP A 56 3.09 -6.13 -11.43
CA ASP A 56 2.90 -5.25 -12.60
C ASP A 56 3.32 -3.81 -12.35
N ASN A 57 3.21 -3.33 -11.10
CA ASN A 57 3.65 -2.01 -10.67
C ASN A 57 3.90 -1.96 -9.15
N GLN A 58 4.52 -0.86 -8.72
CA GLN A 58 4.78 -0.58 -7.30
C GLN A 58 3.51 -0.62 -6.46
N CYS A 59 2.41 -0.05 -6.94
CA CYS A 59 1.14 -0.05 -6.19
C CYS A 59 0.60 -1.47 -5.98
N LYS A 60 0.70 -2.36 -6.98
CA LYS A 60 0.33 -3.78 -6.86
C LYS A 60 1.21 -4.51 -5.86
N MET A 61 2.51 -4.20 -5.82
CA MET A 61 3.44 -4.73 -4.82
C MET A 61 3.05 -4.29 -3.40
N GLU A 62 2.78 -2.99 -3.21
CA GLU A 62 2.36 -2.41 -1.93
C GLU A 62 0.98 -2.91 -1.48
N GLN A 63 0.05 -3.06 -2.42
CA GLN A 63 -1.26 -3.68 -2.19
C GLN A 63 -1.08 -5.12 -1.69
N ALA A 64 -0.24 -5.91 -2.36
CA ALA A 64 0.03 -7.27 -1.93
C ALA A 64 0.72 -7.31 -0.56
N ALA A 65 1.67 -6.41 -0.30
CA ALA A 65 2.32 -6.26 1.00
C ALA A 65 1.29 -5.99 2.11
N CYS A 66 0.37 -5.06 1.84
CA CYS A 66 -0.68 -4.70 2.76
C CYS A 66 -1.66 -5.86 3.01
N VAL A 67 -2.16 -6.49 1.93
CA VAL A 67 -3.15 -7.58 2.00
C VAL A 67 -2.57 -8.84 2.65
N LYS A 68 -1.31 -9.16 2.38
CA LYS A 68 -0.59 -10.27 3.00
C LYS A 68 -0.08 -9.94 4.41
N ASN A 69 -0.22 -8.69 4.86
CA ASN A 69 0.39 -8.16 6.07
C ASN A 69 1.90 -8.50 6.17
N MET A 70 2.60 -8.37 5.04
CA MET A 70 4.00 -8.74 4.89
C MET A 70 4.75 -7.59 4.23
N THR A 71 5.94 -7.28 4.74
CA THR A 71 6.80 -6.26 4.13
C THR A 71 7.42 -6.81 2.86
N ILE A 72 6.90 -6.38 1.70
CA ILE A 72 7.49 -6.68 0.39
C ILE A 72 8.30 -5.48 -0.03
N THR A 73 9.60 -5.66 -0.20
CA THR A 73 10.49 -4.60 -0.70
C THR A 73 10.81 -4.85 -2.16
N GLU A 74 11.09 -3.77 -2.91
CA GLU A 74 11.58 -3.92 -4.26
C GLU A 74 12.98 -4.54 -4.22
N THR A 75 13.16 -5.63 -4.96
CA THR A 75 14.44 -6.29 -5.17
C THR A 75 14.82 -6.23 -6.64
N PRO A 76 16.11 -6.37 -6.98
CA PRO A 76 16.52 -6.34 -8.37
C PRO A 76 15.86 -7.47 -9.15
N ARG A 77 15.42 -7.19 -10.38
CA ARG A 77 14.66 -8.13 -11.23
C ARG A 77 15.28 -9.52 -11.37
N LYS A 78 16.61 -9.62 -11.28
CA LYS A 78 17.39 -10.88 -11.26
C LYS A 78 17.03 -11.82 -10.10
N SER A 79 16.43 -11.31 -9.02
CA SER A 79 16.00 -12.09 -7.85
C SER A 79 14.69 -12.83 -8.11
N CYS A 80 13.87 -12.37 -9.05
CA CYS A 80 12.66 -13.06 -9.47
C CYS A 80 12.97 -13.90 -10.72
N THR A 81 12.63 -15.18 -10.68
CA THR A 81 12.75 -16.07 -11.83
C THR A 81 11.47 -15.92 -12.66
N GLY A 82 11.58 -15.24 -13.80
CA GLY A 82 10.47 -15.03 -14.73
C GLY A 82 10.20 -16.22 -15.63
#